data_AF-A0A6J6WKH2-F1
#
_entry.id   AF-A0A6J6WKH2-F1
#
_cell.length_a   1.000
_cell.length_b   1.000
_cell.length_c   1.000
_cell.angle_alpha   90.00
_cell.angle_beta   90.00
_cell.angle_gamma   90.00
#
_symmetry.space_group_name_H-M   'P 1'
#
loop_
_entity.id
_entity.type
_entity.pdbx_description
1 polymer ?
#
loop_
_entity_poly.entity_id
_entity_poly.type
_entity_poly.pdbx_seq_one_letter_code
_entity_poly.pdbx_strand_id
1 'polypeptide(L)'
;MQKYDLDEDAVSGRQARDASSHEVTSKVFVIKGPYRVRRGTLLWTIAKTLSCHSYRDMMETNPTEVTMVAYGTANDLFSLETLFQAAEMLALRTMPAGDRRFRTSWWIGYCEGIMRKLEQENRVIVKETPGVGLVLVERSERARAHMVASTPHLHAVSSSYSSDKEAYGAGHRAGSQFSAGRNGVGAQRQIGAGRRDK
;
A
#
# COMPACT_ATOMS: atom_id res chain seq x y z
N MET A 1 -50.26 -1.68 12.77
CA MET A 1 -48.98 -2.00 13.45
C MET A 1 -47.85 -1.51 12.54
N GLN A 2 -47.66 -0.19 12.45
CA GLN A 2 -46.50 0.46 11.85
C GLN A 2 -45.66 0.95 13.03
N LYS A 3 -44.51 0.33 13.30
CA LYS A 3 -43.63 0.74 14.41
C LYS A 3 -42.20 1.06 13.97
N TYR A 4 -41.88 0.91 12.68
CA TYR A 4 -40.59 1.30 12.13
C TYR A 4 -40.82 1.87 10.73
N ASP A 5 -40.58 3.17 10.59
CA ASP A 5 -40.66 3.95 9.35
C ASP A 5 -39.38 3.70 8.52
N LEU A 6 -39.13 2.43 8.18
CA LEU A 6 -38.01 2.01 7.35
C LEU A 6 -38.52 1.86 5.92
N ASP A 7 -38.21 2.84 5.10
CA ASP A 7 -38.57 2.89 3.69
C ASP A 7 -37.89 1.72 2.93
N GLU A 8 -38.66 0.81 2.35
CA GLU A 8 -38.14 -0.41 1.69
C GLU A 8 -37.21 -0.07 0.51
N ASP A 9 -37.45 1.07 -0.15
CA ASP A 9 -36.59 1.61 -1.21
C ASP A 9 -35.23 2.09 -0.67
N ALA A 10 -35.19 2.64 0.56
CA ALA A 10 -33.95 3.03 1.21
C ALA A 10 -33.12 1.80 1.63
N VAL A 11 -33.77 0.70 2.01
CA VAL A 11 -33.12 -0.57 2.34
C VAL A 11 -32.58 -1.25 1.08
N SER A 12 -33.38 -1.32 0.02
CA SER A 12 -33.00 -1.87 -1.29
C SER A 12 -31.86 -1.08 -1.93
N GLY A 13 -31.93 0.24 -1.90
CA GLY A 13 -30.85 1.12 -2.36
C GLY A 13 -29.56 0.98 -1.54
N ARG A 14 -29.66 0.70 -0.23
CA ARG A 14 -28.50 0.38 0.61
C ARG A 14 -27.85 -0.93 0.23
N GLN A 15 -28.63 -1.99 0.02
CA GLN A 15 -28.12 -3.31 -0.36
C GLN A 15 -27.42 -3.28 -1.74
N ALA A 16 -27.99 -2.56 -2.71
CA ALA A 16 -27.35 -2.39 -4.02
C ALA A 16 -26.03 -1.63 -3.93
N ARG A 17 -25.97 -0.58 -3.08
CA ARG A 17 -24.72 0.17 -2.83
C ARG A 17 -23.68 -0.68 -2.11
N ASP A 18 -24.07 -1.46 -1.12
CA ASP A 18 -23.17 -2.38 -0.41
C ASP A 18 -22.61 -3.45 -1.35
N ALA A 19 -23.46 -4.05 -2.19
CA ALA A 19 -23.03 -5.01 -3.20
C ALA A 19 -22.00 -4.40 -4.18
N SER A 20 -22.24 -3.18 -4.67
CA SER A 20 -21.29 -2.47 -5.56
C SER A 20 -19.98 -2.07 -4.85
N SER A 21 -20.04 -1.73 -3.55
CA SER A 21 -18.88 -1.38 -2.73
C SER A 21 -17.92 -2.57 -2.55
N HIS A 22 -18.47 -3.78 -2.58
CA HIS A 22 -17.73 -5.03 -2.48
C HIS A 22 -17.31 -5.61 -3.83
N GLU A 23 -17.70 -5.04 -4.97
CA GLU A 23 -17.29 -5.53 -6.29
C GLU A 23 -15.78 -5.34 -6.51
N VAL A 24 -15.12 -6.34 -7.11
CA VAL A 24 -13.70 -6.23 -7.48
C VAL A 24 -13.60 -5.50 -8.80
N THR A 25 -12.81 -4.43 -8.82
CA THR A 25 -12.52 -3.64 -10.03
C THR A 25 -11.02 -3.55 -10.23
N SER A 26 -10.58 -2.93 -11.34
CA SER A 26 -9.17 -2.64 -11.59
C SER A 26 -8.91 -1.14 -11.63
N LYS A 27 -7.68 -0.76 -11.27
CA LYS A 27 -7.17 0.60 -11.41
C LYS A 27 -5.76 0.58 -11.99
N VAL A 28 -5.55 1.44 -12.98
CA VAL A 28 -4.26 1.63 -13.66
C VAL A 28 -3.51 2.78 -13.01
N PHE A 29 -2.24 2.56 -12.69
CA PHE A 29 -1.32 3.54 -12.14
C PHE A 29 -0.15 3.74 -13.10
N VAL A 30 -0.04 4.94 -13.67
CA VAL A 30 1.07 5.30 -14.56
C VAL A 30 2.12 6.07 -13.79
N ILE A 31 3.30 5.47 -13.61
CA ILE A 31 4.39 6.01 -12.80
C ILE A 31 5.49 6.55 -13.71
N LYS A 32 5.71 7.86 -13.66
CA LYS A 32 6.70 8.57 -14.51
C LYS A 32 7.86 9.13 -13.70
N GLY A 33 9.01 9.31 -14.33
CA GLY A 33 10.16 10.03 -13.74
C GLY A 33 11.15 9.16 -12.96
N PRO A 34 11.97 9.78 -12.08
CA PRO A 34 13.04 9.08 -11.36
C PRO A 34 12.52 7.89 -10.56
N TYR A 35 13.30 6.80 -10.57
CA TYR A 35 13.03 5.58 -9.81
C TYR A 35 11.66 4.94 -10.09
N ARG A 36 11.00 5.23 -11.22
CA ARG A 36 9.69 4.67 -11.61
C ARG A 36 9.53 3.17 -11.36
N VAL A 37 10.56 2.37 -11.65
CA VAL A 37 10.54 0.91 -11.41
C VAL A 37 10.47 0.58 -9.92
N ARG A 38 11.19 1.31 -9.07
CA ARG A 38 11.18 1.14 -7.61
C ARG A 38 9.90 1.67 -6.98
N ARG A 39 9.36 2.76 -7.52
CA ARG A 39 8.04 3.28 -7.15
C ARG A 39 6.93 2.28 -7.52
N GLY A 40 7.05 1.59 -8.66
CA GLY A 40 6.19 0.45 -9.00
C GLY A 40 6.33 -0.72 -8.02
N THR A 41 7.56 -1.04 -7.58
CA THR A 41 7.79 -2.02 -6.50
C THR A 41 7.11 -1.59 -5.19
N LEU A 42 7.21 -0.31 -4.82
CA LEU A 42 6.53 0.23 -3.64
C LEU A 42 5.00 0.04 -3.73
N LEU A 43 4.39 0.38 -4.86
CA LEU A 43 2.96 0.17 -5.08
C LEU A 43 2.59 -1.31 -4.95
N TRP A 44 3.36 -2.20 -5.57
CA TRP A 44 3.14 -3.64 -5.48
C TRP A 44 3.24 -4.14 -4.03
N THR A 45 4.22 -3.66 -3.28
CA THR A 45 4.41 -3.99 -1.87
C THR A 45 3.23 -3.54 -1.02
N ILE A 46 2.76 -2.30 -1.18
CA ILE A 46 1.59 -1.78 -0.45
C ILE A 46 0.33 -2.57 -0.86
N ALA A 47 0.14 -2.83 -2.14
CA ALA A 47 -1.00 -3.59 -2.65
C ALA A 47 -1.11 -4.96 -1.99
N LYS A 48 0.01 -5.68 -1.85
CA LYS A 48 0.04 -6.99 -1.15
C LYS A 48 -0.36 -6.93 0.32
N THR A 49 -0.07 -5.81 0.97
CA THR A 49 -0.46 -5.61 2.38
C THR A 49 -1.92 -5.19 2.53
N LEU A 50 -2.49 -4.58 1.50
CA LEU A 50 -3.92 -4.33 1.42
C LEU A 50 -4.60 -5.56 0.83
N SER A 51 -5.93 -5.66 0.89
CA SER A 51 -6.69 -6.73 0.21
C SER A 51 -6.68 -6.55 -1.33
N CYS A 52 -5.56 -6.11 -1.91
CA CYS A 52 -5.35 -5.86 -3.32
C CYS A 52 -4.34 -6.85 -3.92
N HIS A 53 -4.41 -7.01 -5.24
CA HIS A 53 -3.39 -7.67 -6.04
C HIS A 53 -2.97 -6.77 -7.18
N SER A 54 -1.69 -6.74 -7.53
CA SER A 54 -1.22 -5.92 -8.65
C SER A 54 -0.12 -6.60 -9.44
N TYR A 55 0.00 -6.21 -10.70
CA TYR A 55 1.10 -6.58 -11.56
C TYR A 55 1.66 -5.36 -12.28
N ARG A 56 2.90 -5.48 -12.74
CA ARG A 56 3.52 -4.50 -13.64
C ARG A 56 3.21 -4.91 -15.07
N ASP A 57 2.61 -4.02 -15.84
CA ASP A 57 2.48 -4.22 -17.28
C ASP A 57 3.84 -4.02 -17.95
N MET A 58 4.34 -5.08 -18.58
CA MET A 58 5.62 -5.12 -19.29
C MET A 58 5.44 -5.02 -20.81
N MET A 59 4.19 -5.01 -21.30
CA MET A 59 3.87 -4.77 -22.71
C MET A 59 3.86 -3.28 -23.05
N GLU A 60 3.92 -2.41 -22.02
CA GLU A 60 4.06 -0.96 -22.15
C GLU A 60 5.28 -0.60 -23.02
N THR A 61 5.03 0.14 -24.10
CA THR A 61 6.05 0.46 -25.10
C THR A 61 6.89 1.68 -24.70
N ASN A 62 6.41 2.52 -23.77
CA ASN A 62 7.10 3.73 -23.36
C ASN A 62 8.18 3.43 -22.30
N PRO A 63 9.49 3.54 -22.64
CA PRO A 63 10.56 3.19 -21.72
C PRO A 63 10.67 4.17 -20.53
N THR A 64 10.00 5.33 -20.58
CA THR A 64 10.08 6.35 -19.53
C THR A 64 9.00 6.20 -18.45
N GLU A 65 8.12 5.21 -18.58
CA GLU A 65 6.97 4.99 -17.71
C GLU A 65 6.97 3.57 -17.15
N VAL A 66 6.26 3.37 -16.05
CA VAL A 66 5.95 2.05 -15.48
C VAL A 66 4.47 2.03 -15.18
N THR A 67 3.76 1.13 -15.82
CA THR A 67 2.33 0.93 -15.59
C THR A 67 2.12 -0.23 -14.63
N MET A 68 1.40 0.05 -13.57
CA MET A 68 0.93 -0.95 -12.61
C MET A 68 -0.58 -1.08 -12.74
N VAL A 69 -1.09 -2.30 -12.78
CA VAL A 69 -2.52 -2.57 -12.74
C VAL A 69 -2.81 -3.25 -11.41
N ALA A 70 -3.69 -2.65 -10.61
CA ALA A 70 -4.12 -3.20 -9.33
C ALA A 70 -5.60 -3.59 -9.36
N TYR A 71 -5.96 -4.62 -8.62
CA TYR A 71 -7.29 -5.16 -8.44
C TYR A 71 -7.63 -5.17 -6.97
N GLY A 72 -8.88 -4.83 -6.66
CA GLY A 72 -9.41 -4.75 -5.30
C GLY A 72 -10.81 -4.17 -5.32
N THR A 73 -11.44 -4.01 -4.15
CA THR A 73 -12.68 -3.22 -4.10
C THR A 73 -12.36 -1.73 -4.23
N ALA A 74 -13.37 -0.91 -4.50
CA ALA A 74 -13.19 0.54 -4.63
C ALA A 74 -12.47 1.17 -3.40
N ASN A 75 -12.84 0.73 -2.19
CA ASN A 75 -12.22 1.19 -0.95
C ASN A 75 -10.76 0.72 -0.80
N ASP A 76 -10.44 -0.51 -1.23
CA ASP A 76 -9.07 -1.02 -1.18
C ASP A 76 -8.17 -0.27 -2.16
N LEU A 77 -8.66 -0.01 -3.37
CA LEU A 77 -7.92 0.71 -4.41
C LEU A 77 -7.71 2.19 -4.03
N PHE A 78 -8.70 2.81 -3.38
CA PHE A 78 -8.55 4.15 -2.80
C PHE A 78 -7.50 4.19 -1.69
N SER A 79 -7.52 3.20 -0.80
CA SER A 79 -6.53 3.07 0.28
C SER A 79 -5.13 2.84 -0.28
N LEU A 80 -5.00 2.00 -1.30
CA LEU A 80 -3.76 1.73 -2.01
C LEU A 80 -3.18 3.01 -2.62
N GLU A 81 -3.99 3.76 -3.37
CA GLU A 81 -3.55 5.01 -3.97
C GLU A 81 -3.10 6.02 -2.92
N THR A 82 -3.89 6.19 -1.87
CA THR A 82 -3.60 7.15 -0.79
C THR A 82 -2.29 6.81 -0.09
N LEU A 83 -2.11 5.54 0.31
CA LEU A 83 -0.90 5.08 0.98
C LEU A 83 0.31 5.11 0.04
N PHE A 84 0.13 4.76 -1.24
CA PHE A 84 1.18 4.83 -2.24
C PHE A 84 1.67 6.28 -2.44
N GLN A 85 0.76 7.23 -2.63
CA GLN A 85 1.13 8.65 -2.79
C GLN A 85 1.81 9.20 -1.54
N ALA A 86 1.29 8.88 -0.35
CA ALA A 86 1.88 9.32 0.92
C ALA A 86 3.29 8.74 1.13
N ALA A 87 3.46 7.43 0.90
CA ALA A 87 4.75 6.76 0.99
C ALA A 87 5.74 7.32 -0.04
N GLU A 88 5.30 7.54 -1.27
CA GLU A 88 6.13 8.09 -2.33
C GLU A 88 6.64 9.50 -1.99
N MET A 89 5.76 10.38 -1.53
CA MET A 89 6.15 11.73 -1.10
C MET A 89 7.15 11.68 0.07
N LEU A 90 6.93 10.79 1.04
CA LEU A 90 7.85 10.60 2.15
C LEU A 90 9.21 10.06 1.67
N ALA A 91 9.22 9.14 0.73
CA ALA A 91 10.43 8.58 0.16
C ALA A 91 11.28 9.65 -0.52
N LEU A 92 10.66 10.45 -1.39
CA LEU A 92 11.32 11.53 -2.11
C LEU A 92 11.88 12.61 -1.18
N ARG A 93 11.25 12.82 -0.02
CA ARG A 93 11.72 13.77 1.00
C ARG A 93 12.86 13.23 1.86
N THR A 94 12.88 11.93 2.15
CA THR A 94 13.78 11.32 3.14
C THR A 94 14.98 10.61 2.52
N MET A 95 14.95 10.34 1.21
CA MET A 95 16.03 9.65 0.51
C MET A 95 17.32 10.47 0.58
N PRO A 96 18.43 9.91 1.13
CA PRO A 96 19.71 10.60 1.17
C PRO A 96 20.30 10.81 -0.23
N ALA A 97 21.14 11.83 -0.35
CA ALA A 97 22.05 11.93 -1.48
C ALA A 97 23.00 10.72 -1.50
N GLY A 98 23.41 10.31 -2.69
CA GLY A 98 24.29 9.16 -2.87
C GLY A 98 24.38 8.76 -4.33
N ASP A 99 25.23 7.79 -4.62
CA ASP A 99 25.32 7.21 -5.96
C ASP A 99 24.05 6.39 -6.31
N ARG A 100 24.01 5.85 -7.53
CA ARG A 100 22.87 5.05 -8.00
C ARG A 100 22.68 3.78 -7.17
N ARG A 101 23.76 3.14 -6.71
CA ARG A 101 23.73 1.87 -5.98
C ARG A 101 23.19 2.06 -4.56
N PHE A 102 23.66 3.10 -3.88
CA PHE A 102 23.20 3.53 -2.57
C PHE A 102 21.69 3.82 -2.63
N ARG A 103 21.26 4.70 -3.55
CA ARG A 103 19.83 5.06 -3.68
C ARG A 103 18.96 3.86 -4.07
N THR A 104 19.48 2.95 -4.89
CA THR A 104 18.78 1.70 -5.22
C THR A 104 18.61 0.80 -3.99
N SER A 105 19.67 0.62 -3.20
CA SER A 105 19.64 -0.19 -1.98
C SER A 105 18.73 0.43 -0.91
N TRP A 106 18.76 1.76 -0.79
CA TRP A 106 17.85 2.52 0.06
C TRP A 106 16.39 2.32 -0.33
N TRP A 107 16.03 2.41 -1.61
CA TRP A 107 14.65 2.13 -2.08
C TRP A 107 14.17 0.72 -1.76
N ILE A 108 15.05 -0.28 -1.87
CA ILE A 108 14.73 -1.67 -1.52
C ILE A 108 14.42 -1.77 -0.02
N GLY A 109 15.30 -1.22 0.81
CA GLY A 109 15.08 -1.17 2.26
C GLY A 109 13.79 -0.43 2.61
N TYR A 110 13.53 0.70 1.96
CA TYR A 110 12.34 1.52 2.18
C TYR A 110 11.04 0.75 1.89
N CYS A 111 10.97 0.04 0.76
CA CYS A 111 9.81 -0.80 0.44
C CYS A 111 9.61 -1.90 1.49
N GLU A 112 10.68 -2.59 1.90
CA GLU A 112 10.58 -3.64 2.92
C GLU A 112 10.18 -3.10 4.30
N GLY A 113 10.70 -1.93 4.67
CA GLY A 113 10.34 -1.25 5.91
C GLY A 113 8.85 -0.90 5.96
N ILE A 114 8.30 -0.40 4.86
CA ILE A 114 6.85 -0.14 4.72
C ILE A 114 6.06 -1.43 4.79
N MET A 115 6.47 -2.47 4.05
CA MET A 115 5.79 -3.77 4.06
C MET A 115 5.62 -4.30 5.48
N ARG A 116 6.71 -4.40 6.23
CA ARG A 116 6.72 -4.90 7.60
C ARG A 116 5.86 -4.04 8.52
N LYS A 117 5.85 -2.73 8.31
CA LYS A 117 5.07 -1.79 9.10
C LYS A 117 3.57 -1.96 8.85
N LEU A 118 3.14 -2.04 7.60
CA LEU A 118 1.74 -2.26 7.24
C LEU A 118 1.26 -3.66 7.66
N GLU A 119 2.08 -4.70 7.51
CA GLU A 119 1.79 -6.04 8.02
C GLU A 119 1.58 -6.03 9.55
N GLN A 120 2.42 -5.31 10.28
CA GLN A 120 2.28 -5.19 11.72
C GLN A 120 0.99 -4.45 12.11
N GLU A 121 0.65 -3.36 11.42
CA GLU A 121 -0.60 -2.62 11.65
C GLU A 121 -1.83 -3.50 11.35
N ASN A 122 -1.79 -4.29 10.27
CA ASN A 122 -2.84 -5.25 9.95
C ASN A 122 -3.00 -6.35 11.00
N ARG A 123 -1.89 -6.90 11.53
CA ARG A 123 -1.95 -7.91 12.60
C ARG A 123 -2.64 -7.36 13.85
N VAL A 124 -2.41 -6.10 14.18
CA VAL A 124 -3.09 -5.43 15.31
C VAL A 124 -4.60 -5.32 15.03
N ILE A 125 -4.99 -4.90 13.83
CA ILE A 125 -6.41 -4.80 13.44
C ILE A 125 -7.12 -6.16 13.54
N VAL A 126 -6.51 -7.21 13.00
CA VAL A 126 -7.06 -8.57 13.05
C VAL A 126 -7.20 -9.08 14.48
N LYS A 127 -6.26 -8.73 15.36
CA LYS A 127 -6.31 -9.10 16.78
C LYS A 127 -7.42 -8.36 17.53
N GLU A 128 -7.62 -7.08 17.24
CA GLU A 128 -8.58 -6.23 17.96
C GLU A 128 -10.02 -6.38 17.45
N THR A 129 -10.21 -6.79 16.20
CA THR A 129 -11.54 -6.93 15.58
C THR A 129 -11.77 -8.37 15.10
N PRO A 130 -12.46 -9.21 15.89
CA PRO A 130 -12.79 -10.57 15.50
C PRO A 130 -13.50 -10.63 14.13
N GLY A 131 -13.12 -11.59 13.28
CA GLY A 131 -13.73 -11.80 11.97
C GLY A 131 -13.15 -10.94 10.82
N VAL A 132 -12.52 -9.81 11.10
CA VAL A 132 -11.93 -8.95 10.04
C VAL A 132 -10.84 -9.67 9.26
N GLY A 133 -10.03 -10.51 9.92
CA GLY A 133 -8.99 -11.28 9.24
C GLY A 133 -9.52 -12.16 8.11
N LEU A 134 -10.68 -12.80 8.31
CA LEU A 134 -11.30 -13.64 7.26
C LEU A 134 -11.79 -12.79 6.09
N VAL A 135 -12.42 -11.65 6.36
CA VAL A 135 -12.89 -10.72 5.33
C VAL A 135 -11.73 -10.17 4.49
N LEU A 136 -10.61 -9.79 5.13
CA LEU A 136 -9.45 -9.27 4.41
C LEU A 136 -8.82 -10.33 3.49
N VAL A 137 -8.77 -11.58 3.95
CA VAL A 137 -8.27 -12.71 3.15
C VAL A 137 -9.21 -13.01 1.98
N GLU A 138 -10.53 -13.08 2.23
CA GLU A 138 -11.54 -13.32 1.18
C GLU A 138 -11.50 -12.26 0.08
N ARG A 139 -11.44 -10.97 0.45
CA ARG A 139 -11.29 -9.86 -0.51
C ARG A 139 -10.00 -9.96 -1.31
N SER A 140 -8.90 -10.32 -0.65
CA SER A 140 -7.60 -10.49 -1.29
C SER A 140 -7.63 -11.63 -2.33
N GLU A 141 -8.20 -12.78 -1.99
CA GLU A 141 -8.33 -13.92 -2.92
C GLU A 141 -9.26 -13.60 -4.09
N ARG A 142 -10.36 -12.87 -3.87
CA ARG A 142 -11.23 -12.40 -4.96
C ARG A 142 -10.49 -11.46 -5.91
N ALA A 143 -9.71 -10.51 -5.37
CA ALA A 143 -8.88 -9.63 -6.18
C ALA A 143 -7.88 -10.43 -7.04
N ARG A 144 -7.24 -11.45 -6.45
CA ARG A 144 -6.32 -12.35 -7.15
C ARG A 144 -7.01 -13.13 -8.27
N ALA A 145 -8.18 -13.73 -7.98
CA ALA A 145 -8.93 -14.50 -8.95
C ALA A 145 -9.33 -13.64 -10.16
N HIS A 146 -9.81 -12.42 -9.91
CA HIS A 146 -10.16 -11.48 -10.97
C HIS A 146 -8.93 -11.04 -11.80
N MET A 147 -7.79 -10.81 -11.16
CA MET A 147 -6.53 -10.49 -11.84
C MET A 147 -6.09 -11.64 -12.75
N VAL A 148 -6.09 -12.88 -12.27
CA VAL A 148 -5.67 -14.06 -13.05
C VAL A 148 -6.64 -14.33 -14.21
N ALA A 149 -7.94 -14.16 -13.99
CA ALA A 149 -8.95 -14.34 -15.04
C ALA A 149 -8.83 -13.30 -16.16
N SER A 150 -8.52 -12.04 -15.81
CA SER A 150 -8.35 -10.97 -16.79
C SER A 150 -6.99 -10.99 -17.50
N THR A 151 -5.95 -11.51 -16.85
CA THR A 151 -4.58 -11.55 -17.40
C THR A 151 -3.95 -12.94 -17.22
N PRO A 152 -4.30 -13.94 -18.05
CA PRO A 152 -3.91 -15.34 -17.86
C PRO A 152 -2.41 -15.62 -18.10
N HIS A 153 -1.66 -14.70 -18.72
CA HIS A 153 -0.24 -14.86 -19.04
C HIS A 153 0.71 -14.12 -18.09
N LEU A 154 0.29 -13.88 -16.85
CA LEU A 154 1.15 -13.25 -15.84
C LEU A 154 2.25 -14.21 -15.38
N HIS A 155 3.51 -13.77 -15.51
CA HIS A 155 4.67 -14.48 -15.00
C HIS A 155 5.24 -13.80 -13.77
N ALA A 156 5.57 -14.58 -12.75
CA ALA A 156 6.34 -14.10 -11.61
C ALA A 156 7.80 -13.94 -12.02
N VAL A 157 8.36 -12.75 -11.83
CA VAL A 157 9.77 -12.46 -12.08
C VAL A 157 10.43 -12.10 -10.75
N SER A 158 11.54 -12.76 -10.44
CA SER A 158 12.43 -12.37 -9.35
C SER A 158 13.62 -11.61 -9.91
N SER A 159 14.23 -10.74 -9.09
CA SER A 159 15.45 -10.04 -9.48
C SER A 159 16.38 -9.96 -8.29
N SER A 160 17.65 -10.29 -8.52
CA SER A 160 18.71 -10.14 -7.54
C SER A 160 19.40 -8.78 -7.71
N TYR A 161 19.87 -8.22 -6.60
CA TYR A 161 20.60 -6.96 -6.60
C TYR A 161 21.77 -7.04 -5.62
N SER A 162 22.89 -6.44 -5.97
CA SER A 162 23.97 -6.20 -5.01
C SER A 162 23.57 -5.05 -4.09
N SER A 163 23.36 -5.35 -2.81
CA SER A 163 22.93 -4.36 -1.83
C SER A 163 24.13 -3.71 -1.14
N ASP A 164 24.02 -2.41 -0.94
CA ASP A 164 24.74 -1.70 0.11
C ASP A 164 23.94 -1.88 1.41
N LYS A 165 24.55 -2.52 2.41
CA LYS A 165 23.89 -2.89 3.68
C LYS A 165 23.50 -1.66 4.50
N GLU A 166 24.32 -0.61 4.48
CA GLU A 166 24.04 0.61 5.22
C GLU A 166 22.91 1.38 4.58
N ALA A 167 22.97 1.56 3.25
CA ALA A 167 21.92 2.22 2.49
C ALA A 167 20.58 1.51 2.62
N TYR A 168 20.59 0.18 2.52
CA TYR A 168 19.41 -0.66 2.75
C TYR A 168 18.87 -0.48 4.17
N GLY A 169 19.74 -0.52 5.20
CA GLY A 169 19.32 -0.31 6.58
C GLY A 169 18.73 1.08 6.83
N ALA A 170 19.28 2.12 6.22
CA ALA A 170 18.75 3.48 6.28
C ALA A 170 17.37 3.58 5.62
N GLY A 171 17.19 2.96 4.46
CA GLY A 171 15.90 2.85 3.78
C GLY A 171 14.86 2.12 4.63
N HIS A 172 15.24 0.97 5.18
CA HIS A 172 14.38 0.17 6.05
C HIS A 172 13.90 0.97 7.26
N ARG A 173 14.79 1.69 7.95
CA ARG A 173 14.39 2.56 9.08
C ARG A 173 13.43 3.65 8.64
N ALA A 174 13.66 4.30 7.50
CA ALA A 174 12.76 5.33 6.97
C ALA A 174 11.38 4.75 6.63
N GLY A 175 11.32 3.55 6.04
CA GLY A 175 10.07 2.87 5.71
C GLY A 175 9.29 2.41 6.96
N SER A 176 9.98 1.91 7.98
CA SER A 176 9.35 1.45 9.23
C SER A 176 8.71 2.57 10.06
N GLN A 177 9.08 3.83 9.79
CA GLN A 177 8.46 5.00 10.42
C GLN A 177 7.16 5.44 9.73
N PHE A 178 6.83 4.87 8.58
CA PHE A 178 5.56 5.13 7.90
C PHE A 178 4.38 4.77 8.81
N SER A 179 3.30 5.53 8.75
CA SER A 179 2.08 5.25 9.51
C SER A 179 0.89 5.42 8.60
N ALA A 180 0.00 4.42 8.57
CA ALA A 180 -1.26 4.51 7.83
C ALA A 180 -2.33 5.38 8.54
N GLY A 181 -1.91 6.27 9.46
CA GLY A 181 -2.79 7.25 10.10
C GLY A 181 -3.41 6.82 11.44
N ARG A 182 -3.00 5.68 12.02
CA ARG A 182 -3.53 5.19 13.30
C ARG A 182 -2.75 5.64 14.55
N ASN A 183 -1.63 6.36 14.39
CA ASN A 183 -1.00 6.97 15.56
C ASN A 183 -1.96 8.02 16.10
N GLY A 184 -2.65 7.68 17.19
CA GLY A 184 -3.42 8.62 17.97
C GLY A 184 -2.58 9.86 18.22
N VAL A 185 -3.24 11.01 18.24
CA VAL A 185 -2.67 12.30 18.64
C VAL A 185 -2.21 12.16 20.11
N GLY A 186 -1.06 11.53 20.29
CA GLY A 186 -0.52 11.07 21.56
C GLY A 186 0.99 10.84 21.50
N ALA A 187 1.64 11.21 20.38
CA ALA A 187 3.07 11.47 20.38
C ALA A 187 3.29 12.81 21.10
N GLN A 188 3.32 12.74 22.43
CA GLN A 188 3.86 13.78 23.28
C GLN A 188 5.30 14.03 22.80
N ARG A 189 5.47 15.04 21.96
CA ARG A 189 6.80 15.58 21.67
C ARG A 189 7.36 16.00 23.02
N GLN A 190 8.34 15.26 23.52
CA GLN A 190 9.18 15.73 24.60
C GLN A 190 10.02 16.87 24.00
N ILE A 191 9.44 18.07 23.98
CA ILE A 191 10.17 19.31 23.73
C ILE A 191 11.18 19.40 24.88
N GLY A 192 12.46 19.45 24.53
CA GLY A 192 13.57 19.21 25.43
C GLY A 192 13.48 19.95 26.76
N ALA A 193 13.77 19.23 27.83
CA ALA A 193 14.13 19.86 29.09
C ALA A 193 15.42 20.67 28.84
N GLY A 194 15.25 21.99 28.74
CA GLY A 194 16.36 22.92 28.69
C GLY A 194 17.24 22.73 29.92
N ARG A 195 18.50 22.37 29.66
CA ARG A 195 19.57 22.39 30.65
C ARG A 195 19.73 23.84 31.10
N ARG A 196 19.32 24.15 32.34
CA ARG A 196 19.71 25.40 33.00
C ARG A 196 21.04 25.15 33.68
N ASP A 197 22.09 25.66 33.05
CA ASP A 197 23.37 25.82 33.72
C ASP A 197 23.22 26.86 34.84
N LYS A 198 23.81 26.54 36.00
CA LYS A 198 24.22 27.49 37.03
C LYS A 198 25.62 27.10 37.46
#